data_AF-A0A2U3K6W5-F1
#
_entry.id   AF-A0A2U3K6W5-F1
#
_cell.length_a   1.000
_cell.length_b   1.000
_cell.length_c   1.000
_cell.angle_alpha   90.00
_cell.angle_beta   90.00
_cell.angle_gamma   90.00
#
_symmetry.space_group_name_H-M   'P 1'
#
loop_
_entity.id
_entity.type
_entity.pdbx_description
1 polymer ?
#
loop_
_entity_poly.entity_id
_entity_poly.type
_entity_poly.pdbx_seq_one_letter_code
_entity_poly.pdbx_strand_id
1 'polypeptide(L)' 'MPVTKRLTIENVDLDDECEMDALVDQMFTAGLARVKAEGDELRRKGLLDSQGNLLIKELPADMQEGADRDFGG' A
#
# COMPACT_ATOMS: atom_id res chain seq x y z
N MET A 1 12.00 2.39 28.13
CA MET A 1 11.91 0.95 28.52
C MET A 1 11.39 0.18 27.31
N PRO A 2 11.75 -1.09 27.07
CA PRO A 2 11.20 -1.82 25.93
C PRO A 2 9.71 -2.11 26.16
N VAL A 3 8.85 -1.62 25.26
CA VAL A 3 7.41 -1.89 25.28
C VAL A 3 7.19 -3.35 24.87
N THR A 4 6.74 -4.18 25.80
CA THR A 4 6.53 -5.64 25.60
C THR A 4 5.11 -6.01 25.16
N LYS A 5 4.17 -5.05 25.16
CA LYS A 5 2.79 -5.25 24.72
C LYS A 5 2.61 -4.85 23.25
N ARG A 6 1.70 -5.53 22.53
CA ARG A 6 1.26 -5.10 21.20
C ARG A 6 0.43 -3.83 21.34
N LEU A 7 0.82 -2.78 20.62
CA LEU A 7 0.13 -1.49 20.64
C LEU A 7 -0.87 -1.42 19.50
N THR A 8 -1.98 -0.76 19.75
CA THR A 8 -3.02 -0.42 18.78
C THR A 8 -3.45 1.03 19.00
N ILE A 9 -4.17 1.58 18.03
CA ILE A 9 -4.78 2.92 18.15
C ILE A 9 -5.69 3.03 19.39
N GLU A 10 -6.23 1.91 19.86
CA GLU A 10 -7.16 1.86 20.99
C GLU A 10 -6.46 1.85 22.36
N ASN A 11 -5.18 1.47 22.43
CA ASN A 11 -4.51 1.17 23.70
C ASN A 11 -3.15 1.86 23.92
N VAL A 12 -2.69 2.63 22.93
CA VAL A 12 -1.47 3.42 23.02
C VAL A 12 -1.68 4.61 23.95
N ASP A 13 -0.73 4.87 24.83
CA ASP A 13 -0.65 6.13 25.56
C ASP A 13 -0.02 7.19 24.64
N LEU A 14 -0.80 8.22 24.27
CA LEU A 14 -0.34 9.27 23.36
C LEU A 14 0.63 10.26 24.04
N ASP A 15 0.66 10.28 25.37
CA ASP A 15 1.57 11.13 26.15
C ASP A 15 2.91 10.41 26.44
N ASP A 16 3.03 9.12 26.12
CA ASP A 16 4.28 8.35 26.22
C ASP A 16 4.95 8.23 24.84
N GLU A 17 6.01 9.01 24.64
CA GLU A 17 6.82 9.00 23.41
C GLU A 17 7.36 7.60 23.06
N CYS A 18 7.72 6.78 24.06
CA CYS A 18 8.23 5.43 23.81
C CYS A 18 7.12 4.49 23.30
N GLU A 19 5.88 4.64 23.76
CA GLU A 19 4.75 3.88 23.22
C GLU A 19 4.40 4.36 21.81
N MET A 20 4.45 5.66 21.55
CA MET A 20 4.21 6.22 20.22
C MET A 20 5.23 5.70 19.19
N ASP A 21 6.52 5.72 19.50
CA ASP A 21 7.56 5.17 18.63
C ASP A 21 7.35 3.68 18.38
N ALA A 22 7.04 2.91 19.43
CA ALA A 22 6.79 1.48 19.31
C ALA A 22 5.54 1.15 18.47
N LEU A 23 4.50 1.99 18.53
CA LEU A 23 3.31 1.84 17.68
C LEU A 23 3.65 2.14 16.22
N VAL A 24 4.39 3.22 15.97
CA VAL A 24 4.83 3.62 14.63
C VAL A 24 5.68 2.52 13.99
N ASP A 25 6.64 1.96 14.71
CA ASP A 25 7.47 0.84 14.23
C ASP A 25 6.65 -0.42 13.90
N GLN A 26 5.66 -0.75 14.75
CA GLN A 26 4.72 -1.85 14.48
C GLN A 26 3.92 -1.61 13.20
N MET A 27 3.41 -0.40 13.00
CA MET A 27 2.64 -0.03 11.81
C MET A 27 3.51 -0.06 10.55
N PHE A 28 4.72 0.51 10.59
CA PHE A 28 5.65 0.49 9.46
C PHE A 28 6.04 -0.93 9.08
N THR A 29 6.35 -1.78 10.06
CA THR A 29 6.71 -3.18 9.80
C THR A 29 5.57 -3.94 9.12
N ALA A 30 4.35 -3.82 9.65
CA ALA A 30 3.17 -4.45 9.05
C ALA A 30 2.85 -3.88 7.67
N GLY A 31 2.95 -2.56 7.51
CA GLY A 31 2.73 -1.85 6.25
C GLY A 31 3.71 -2.27 5.16
N LEU A 32 5.00 -2.36 5.48
CA LEU A 32 6.05 -2.77 4.55
C LEU A 32 5.82 -4.19 4.02
N ALA A 33 5.41 -5.11 4.89
CA ALA A 33 5.07 -6.48 4.50
C ALA A 33 3.90 -6.50 3.49
N ARG A 34 2.88 -5.66 3.71
CA ARG A 34 1.73 -5.55 2.81
C ARG A 34 2.11 -4.94 1.46
N VAL A 35 2.85 -3.82 1.46
CA VAL A 35 3.33 -3.16 0.24
C VAL A 35 4.15 -4.13 -0.61
N LYS A 36 5.02 -4.93 0.03
CA LYS A 36 5.81 -5.95 -0.68
C LYS A 36 4.94 -7.02 -1.32
N ALA A 37 3.98 -7.58 -0.57
CA ALA A 37 3.08 -8.61 -1.07
C ALA A 37 2.24 -8.13 -2.26
N GLU A 38 1.74 -6.90 -2.19
CA GLU A 38 0.93 -6.29 -3.24
C GLU A 38 1.77 -5.95 -4.48
N GLY A 39 3.00 -5.46 -4.28
CA GLY A 39 3.97 -5.28 -5.37
C GLY A 39 4.32 -6.60 -6.09
N ASP A 40 4.47 -7.70 -5.34
CA ASP A 40 4.69 -9.04 -5.92
C ASP A 40 3.50 -9.53 -6.73
N GLU A 41 2.27 -9.24 -6.29
CA GLU A 41 1.06 -9.56 -7.03
C GLU A 41 0.95 -8.76 -8.34
N LEU A 42 1.20 -7.45 -8.28
CA LEU A 42 1.16 -6.60 -9.47
C LEU A 42 2.23 -6.99 -10.50
N ARG A 43 3.43 -7.39 -10.06
CA ARG A 43 4.46 -7.97 -10.94
C ARG A 43 4.00 -9.29 -11.56
N ARG A 44 3.38 -10.18 -10.78
CA ARG A 44 2.84 -11.45 -11.27
C ARG A 44 1.74 -11.26 -12.32
N LYS A 45 0.94 -10.20 -12.18
CA LYS A 45 -0.09 -9.79 -13.14
C LYS A 45 0.47 -9.08 -14.38
N GLY A 46 1.79 -8.85 -14.44
CA GLY A 46 2.41 -8.13 -15.55
C GLY A 46 2.06 -6.64 -15.58
N LEU A 47 1.71 -6.05 -14.44
CA LEU A 47 1.37 -4.62 -14.33
C LEU A 47 2.59 -3.77 -13.96
N LEU A 48 3.52 -4.32 -13.17
CA LEU A 48 4.76 -3.66 -12.77
C LEU A 48 6.00 -4.32 -13.35
N ASP A 49 7.02 -3.52 -13.63
CA ASP A 49 8.37 -3.98 -13.99
C ASP A 49 9.17 -4.41 -12.75
N SER A 50 10.43 -4.82 -12.96
CA SER A 50 11.34 -5.24 -11.88
C SER A 50 11.68 -4.13 -10.87
N GLN A 51 11.59 -2.87 -11.28
CA GLN A 51 11.84 -1.69 -10.44
C GLN A 51 10.56 -1.17 -9.75
N GLY A 52 9.40 -1.74 -10.06
CA GLY A 52 8.11 -1.31 -9.52
C GLY A 52 7.43 -0.20 -10.31
N ASN A 53 7.85 0.08 -11.54
CA ASN A 53 7.15 1.03 -12.41
C ASN A 53 6.03 0.31 -13.19
N LEU A 54 4.96 1.05 -13.50
CA LEU A 54 3.90 0.55 -14.40
C LEU A 54 4.47 0.25 -15.79
N LEU A 55 4.16 -0.95 -16.31
CA LEU A 55 4.54 -1.38 -17.65
C LEU A 55 3.70 -0.68 -18.74
N ILE A 56 2.43 -0.41 -18.47
CA ILE A 56 1.54 0.34 -19.35
C ILE A 56 1.09 1.60 -18.60
N LYS A 57 1.41 2.76 -19.15
CA LYS A 57 1.07 4.08 -18.56
C LYS A 57 -0.05 4.79 -19.30
N GLU A 58 -0.42 4.30 -20.46
CA GLU A 58 -1.48 4.87 -21.28
C GLU A 58 -2.82 4.23 -20.92
N LEU A 59 -3.88 5.03 -20.98
CA LEU A 59 -5.23 4.53 -20.85
C LEU A 59 -5.56 3.61 -22.03
N PRO A 60 -6.28 2.50 -21.78
CA PRO A 60 -6.91 1.71 -22.84
C PRO A 60 -7.69 2.62 -23.80
N ALA A 61 -7.72 2.25 -25.08
CA ALA A 61 -8.29 3.11 -26.14
C ALA A 61 -9.74 3.54 -25.87
N ASP A 62 -10.53 2.68 -25.24
CA ASP A 62 -11.92 2.91 -24.83
C ASP A 62 -12.06 3.88 -23.63
N MET A 63 -10.99 4.10 -22.87
CA MET A 63 -10.94 5.02 -21.73
C MET A 63 -10.33 6.38 -22.10
N GLN A 64 -9.81 6.54 -23.32
CA GLN A 64 -9.21 7.80 -23.78
C GLN A 64 -10.27 8.90 -23.96
N GLU A 65 -9.83 10.16 -23.88
CA GLU A 65 -10.71 11.31 -24.10
C GLU A 65 -11.19 11.36 -25.57
N GLY A 66 -12.50 11.51 -25.77
CA GLY A 66 -13.10 11.46 -27.11
C GLY A 66 -13.34 10.05 -27.66
N ALA A 67 -12.97 8.99 -26.93
CA ALA A 67 -13.37 7.63 -27.27
C ALA A 67 -14.89 7.50 -27.15
N ASP A 68 -15.52 6.86 -28.14
CA ASP A 68 -16.95 6.55 -28.09
C ASP A 68 -17.14 5.46 -27.03
N ARG A 69 -17.54 5.86 -25.83
CA ARG A 69 -17.63 4.97 -24.69
C ARG A 69 -18.88 4.12 -24.83
N ASP A 70 -18.75 2.98 -25.49
CA ASP A 70 -19.76 1.94 -25.45
C ASP A 70 -19.70 1.25 -24.08
N PHE A 71 -20.44 1.79 -23.12
CA PHE A 71 -20.62 1.16 -21.80
C PHE A 71 -21.53 -0.08 -21.84
N GLY A 72 -21.87 -0.59 -23.04
CA GLY A 72 -22.71 -1.77 -23.22
C GLY A 72 -24.16 -1.48 -22.86
N GLY A 73 -24.93 -1.01 -23.84
CA GLY A 73 -26.40 -0.90 -23.80
C GLY A 73 -27.08 -2.08 -24.50
#